data_AF-A0A7X9D7N7-F1
#
_entry.id   AF-A0A7X9D7N7-F1
#
_cell.length_a   1.000
_cell.length_b   1.000
_cell.length_c   1.000
_cell.angle_alpha   90.00
_cell.angle_beta   90.00
_cell.angle_gamma   90.00
#
_symmetry.space_group_name_H-M   'P 1'
#
loop_
_entity.id
_entity.type
_entity.pdbx_description
1 polymer ?
#
loop_
_entity_poly.entity_id
_entity_poly.type
_entity_poly.pdbx_seq_one_letter_code
_entity_poly.pdbx_strand_id
1 'polypeptide(L)'
;MNFENNLNSKLEKESIGSLMRDELLESLKNDDLDYILNVKEKADISDFLKDEEVKDELKKAFVNKVKQFDIDGIIKIKNNFNLPEDFVNKHMEDACKKAQEGFISRIKNGHVNDALKIKETFSLPEEIINSLEAQEAAQEGFISRIKIGHIDDALKIKEAFNLSEEFIQKAAQAQERFTSYIRDGYINDALKIKETFNLPEAFIQKIAQE
;
A
#
# COMPACT_ATOMS: atom_id res chain seq x y z
N MET A 1 -16.57 -39.03 45.60
CA MET A 1 -15.35 -38.47 45.00
C MET A 1 -15.78 -37.76 43.72
N ASN A 2 -15.86 -36.44 43.73
CA ASN A 2 -16.41 -35.63 42.64
C ASN A 2 -15.37 -35.46 41.51
N PHE A 3 -15.32 -36.41 40.58
CA PHE A 3 -14.49 -36.26 39.37
C PHE A 3 -15.11 -35.25 38.38
N GLU A 4 -16.44 -35.17 38.30
CA GLU A 4 -17.14 -34.27 37.37
C GLU A 4 -17.02 -32.78 37.77
N ASN A 5 -17.05 -32.45 39.07
CA ASN A 5 -16.91 -31.06 39.51
C ASN A 5 -15.48 -30.50 39.33
N ASN A 6 -14.46 -31.36 39.26
CA ASN A 6 -13.08 -30.91 39.05
C ASN A 6 -12.81 -30.62 37.56
N LEU A 7 -13.36 -31.45 36.66
CA LEU A 7 -13.23 -31.27 35.21
C LEU A 7 -13.92 -29.99 34.71
N ASN A 8 -15.16 -29.73 35.18
CA ASN A 8 -15.88 -28.49 34.83
C ASN A 8 -15.18 -27.24 35.38
N SER A 9 -14.63 -27.30 36.60
CA SER A 9 -13.90 -26.16 37.19
C SER A 9 -12.56 -25.83 36.50
N LYS A 10 -11.99 -26.81 35.78
CA LYS A 10 -10.72 -26.67 35.05
C LYS A 10 -10.94 -26.10 33.64
N LEU A 11 -12.00 -26.56 32.97
CA LEU A 11 -12.48 -26.00 31.69
C LEU A 11 -13.02 -24.58 31.83
N GLU A 12 -13.58 -24.21 32.99
CA GLU A 12 -14.07 -22.85 33.26
C GLU A 12 -12.95 -21.79 33.44
N LYS A 13 -11.66 -22.18 33.40
CA LYS A 13 -10.53 -21.26 33.65
C LYS A 13 -9.46 -21.21 32.55
N GLU A 14 -9.50 -22.10 31.57
CA GLU A 14 -8.52 -22.10 30.48
C GLU A 14 -9.00 -21.16 29.36
N SER A 15 -8.21 -20.12 29.07
CA SER A 15 -8.44 -19.22 27.95
C SER A 15 -8.42 -19.99 26.63
N ILE A 16 -9.22 -19.54 25.65
CA ILE A 16 -9.21 -20.09 24.28
C ILE A 16 -7.78 -20.07 23.70
N GLY A 17 -6.97 -19.06 24.03
CA GLY A 17 -5.56 -19.01 23.64
C GLY A 17 -4.73 -20.18 24.17
N SER A 18 -5.04 -20.71 25.36
CA SER A 18 -4.37 -21.89 25.92
C SER A 18 -4.87 -23.18 25.27
N LEU A 19 -6.19 -23.28 25.03
CA LEU A 19 -6.81 -24.46 24.43
C LEU A 19 -6.40 -24.67 22.97
N MET A 20 -6.27 -23.58 22.21
CA MET A 20 -5.90 -23.60 20.80
C MET A 20 -4.43 -23.27 20.55
N ARG A 21 -3.57 -23.32 21.58
CA ARG A 21 -2.18 -22.86 21.50
C ARG A 21 -1.44 -23.47 20.30
N ASP A 22 -1.47 -24.78 20.17
CA ASP A 22 -0.70 -25.49 19.14
C ASP A 22 -1.23 -25.21 17.73
N GLU A 23 -2.55 -25.06 17.58
CA GLU A 23 -3.17 -24.71 16.31
C GLU A 23 -2.81 -23.27 15.89
N LEU A 24 -2.96 -22.30 16.80
CA LEU A 24 -2.61 -20.90 16.55
C LEU A 24 -1.11 -20.72 16.27
N LEU A 25 -0.26 -21.48 16.97
CA LEU A 25 1.18 -21.48 16.75
C LEU A 25 1.55 -22.08 15.39
N GLU A 26 0.89 -23.17 14.97
CA GLU A 26 1.10 -23.77 13.66
C GLU A 26 0.63 -22.82 12.54
N SER A 27 -0.51 -22.16 12.69
CA SER A 27 -0.94 -21.10 11.77
C SER A 27 0.10 -19.98 11.67
N LEU A 28 0.68 -19.56 12.79
CA LEU A 28 1.71 -18.53 12.82
C LEU A 28 3.00 -18.96 12.10
N LYS A 29 3.44 -20.20 12.32
CA LYS A 29 4.59 -20.81 11.62
C LYS A 29 4.37 -20.90 10.11
N ASN A 30 3.11 -21.07 9.69
CA ASN A 30 2.69 -21.09 8.29
C ASN A 30 2.33 -19.70 7.73
N ASP A 31 2.60 -18.63 8.46
CA ASP A 31 2.34 -17.23 8.06
C ASP A 31 0.85 -16.90 7.82
N ASP A 32 -0.06 -17.70 8.40
CA ASP A 32 -1.51 -17.49 8.35
C ASP A 32 -1.97 -16.55 9.48
N LEU A 33 -1.60 -15.28 9.32
CA LEU A 33 -1.99 -14.22 10.24
C LEU A 33 -3.50 -13.97 10.25
N ASP A 34 -4.17 -14.18 9.13
CA ASP A 34 -5.60 -13.91 9.00
C ASP A 34 -6.44 -14.86 9.86
N TYR A 35 -6.07 -16.13 9.93
CA TYR A 35 -6.68 -17.06 10.87
C TYR A 35 -6.55 -16.60 12.34
N ILE A 36 -5.33 -16.22 12.74
CA ILE A 36 -5.06 -15.77 14.11
C ILE A 36 -5.86 -14.52 14.45
N LEU A 37 -5.94 -13.56 13.53
CA LEU A 37 -6.73 -12.34 13.70
C LEU A 37 -8.23 -12.65 13.81
N ASN A 38 -8.74 -13.57 12.99
CA ASN A 38 -10.14 -14.02 13.06
C ASN A 38 -10.49 -14.67 14.40
N VAL A 39 -9.57 -15.44 14.99
CA VAL A 39 -9.75 -16.01 16.33
C VAL A 39 -9.69 -14.90 17.38
N LYS A 40 -8.70 -14.00 17.30
CA LYS A 40 -8.54 -12.86 18.21
C LYS A 40 -9.76 -11.93 18.24
N GLU A 41 -10.47 -11.77 17.12
CA GLU A 41 -11.70 -10.98 17.05
C GLU A 41 -12.84 -11.62 17.86
N LYS A 42 -12.87 -12.95 17.93
CA LYS A 42 -13.96 -13.74 18.54
C LYS A 42 -13.65 -14.20 19.97
N ALA A 43 -12.37 -14.20 20.36
CA ALA A 43 -11.90 -14.78 21.60
C ALA A 43 -10.69 -14.04 22.17
N ASP A 44 -10.59 -14.04 23.50
CA ASP A 44 -9.37 -13.57 24.18
C ASP A 44 -8.25 -14.60 24.01
N ILE A 45 -7.19 -14.20 23.33
CA ILE A 45 -5.96 -14.99 23.13
C ILE A 45 -4.75 -14.36 23.84
N SER A 46 -4.98 -13.48 24.82
CA SER A 46 -3.90 -12.74 25.49
C SER A 46 -2.86 -13.66 26.15
N ASP A 47 -3.26 -14.82 26.67
CA ASP A 47 -2.32 -15.80 27.24
C ASP A 47 -1.45 -16.46 26.18
N PHE A 48 -1.99 -16.75 25.00
CA PHE A 48 -1.21 -17.23 23.84
C PHE A 48 -0.14 -16.20 23.44
N LEU A 49 -0.49 -14.91 23.41
CA LEU A 49 0.45 -13.85 23.04
C LEU A 49 1.54 -13.56 24.09
N LYS A 50 1.38 -14.04 25.33
CA LYS A 50 2.42 -13.94 26.37
C LYS A 50 3.48 -15.02 26.26
N ASP A 51 3.20 -16.11 25.56
CA ASP A 51 4.12 -17.24 25.36
C ASP A 51 5.38 -16.78 24.60
N GLU A 52 6.56 -17.17 25.09
CA GLU A 52 7.83 -16.75 24.50
C GLU A 52 8.09 -17.37 23.13
N GLU A 53 7.66 -18.61 22.89
CA GLU A 53 7.76 -19.24 21.56
C GLU A 53 6.90 -18.48 20.54
N VAL A 54 5.69 -18.08 20.95
CA VAL A 54 4.77 -17.29 20.11
C VAL A 54 5.35 -15.92 19.80
N LYS A 55 5.94 -15.23 20.79
CA LYS A 55 6.61 -13.93 20.57
C LYS A 55 7.77 -14.05 19.59
N ASP A 56 8.58 -15.10 19.71
CA ASP A 56 9.70 -15.31 18.81
C ASP A 56 9.24 -15.66 17.39
N GLU A 57 8.15 -16.40 17.23
CA GLU A 57 7.58 -16.68 15.92
C GLU A 57 6.94 -15.42 15.29
N LEU A 58 6.26 -14.57 16.08
CA LEU A 58 5.76 -13.27 15.61
C LEU A 58 6.89 -12.36 15.12
N LYS A 59 8.03 -12.33 15.83
CA LYS A 59 9.23 -11.60 15.38
C LYS A 59 9.75 -12.15 14.05
N LYS A 60 9.81 -13.47 13.86
CA LYS A 60 10.21 -14.09 12.58
C LYS A 60 9.25 -13.73 11.46
N ALA A 61 7.94 -13.84 11.70
CA ALA A 61 6.91 -13.45 10.75
C ALA A 61 7.09 -11.99 10.31
N PHE A 62 7.28 -11.07 11.27
CA PHE A 62 7.55 -9.66 10.97
C PHE A 62 8.78 -9.47 10.06
N VAL A 63 9.91 -10.07 10.43
CA VAL A 63 11.13 -10.00 9.63
C VAL A 63 10.93 -10.58 8.22
N ASN A 64 10.16 -11.66 8.11
CA ASN A 64 9.82 -12.25 6.81
C ASN A 64 8.98 -11.29 5.96
N LYS A 65 7.95 -10.65 6.55
CA LYS A 65 7.13 -9.64 5.85
C LYS A 65 7.95 -8.46 5.37
N VAL A 66 8.85 -7.95 6.21
CA VAL A 66 9.80 -6.87 5.85
C VAL A 66 10.70 -7.29 4.69
N LYS A 67 11.31 -8.49 4.75
CA LYS A 67 12.18 -9.00 3.66
C LYS A 67 11.42 -9.16 2.35
N GLN A 68 10.22 -9.72 2.41
CA GLN A 68 9.33 -9.91 1.26
C GLN A 68 8.78 -8.58 0.73
N PHE A 69 8.88 -7.50 1.53
CA PHE A 69 8.28 -6.20 1.25
C PHE A 69 6.74 -6.29 1.17
N ASP A 70 6.16 -7.16 2.00
CA ASP A 70 4.71 -7.33 2.17
C ASP A 70 4.19 -6.24 3.12
N ILE A 71 3.81 -5.11 2.54
CA ILE A 71 3.31 -3.93 3.26
C ILE A 71 2.07 -4.28 4.11
N ASP A 72 1.17 -5.09 3.57
CA ASP A 72 -0.06 -5.46 4.26
C ASP A 72 0.23 -6.35 5.46
N GLY A 73 1.13 -7.32 5.30
CA GLY A 73 1.62 -8.15 6.39
C GLY A 73 2.29 -7.35 7.50
N ILE A 74 3.16 -6.38 7.14
CA ILE A 74 3.81 -5.48 8.10
C ILE A 74 2.77 -4.69 8.91
N ILE A 75 1.80 -4.08 8.23
CA ILE A 75 0.73 -3.30 8.88
C ILE A 75 -0.14 -4.19 9.76
N LYS A 76 -0.55 -5.37 9.27
CA LYS A 76 -1.34 -6.35 10.04
C LYS A 76 -0.62 -6.69 11.34
N ILE A 77 0.69 -6.94 11.28
CA ILE A 77 1.46 -7.28 12.48
C ILE A 77 1.53 -6.09 13.44
N LYS A 78 1.97 -4.91 12.96
CA LYS A 78 2.14 -3.70 13.79
C LYS A 78 0.84 -3.29 14.49
N ASN A 79 -0.30 -3.41 13.82
CA ASN A 79 -1.57 -2.96 14.36
C ASN A 79 -2.21 -3.94 15.37
N ASN A 80 -1.85 -5.22 15.31
CA ASN A 80 -2.55 -6.27 16.07
C ASN A 80 -1.68 -6.98 17.12
N PHE A 81 -0.36 -6.92 16.99
CA PHE A 81 0.57 -7.59 17.89
C PHE A 81 1.58 -6.59 18.47
N ASN A 82 1.84 -6.71 19.77
CA ASN A 82 2.76 -5.83 20.47
C ASN A 82 4.20 -6.37 20.33
N LEU A 83 4.91 -5.91 19.32
CA LEU A 83 6.35 -6.15 19.17
C LEU A 83 7.16 -5.05 19.86
N PRO A 84 8.35 -5.34 20.42
CA PRO A 84 9.23 -4.31 20.97
C PRO A 84 9.57 -3.26 19.91
N GLU A 85 9.40 -1.98 20.25
CA GLU A 85 9.59 -0.85 19.34
C GLU A 85 11.01 -0.81 18.74
N ASP A 86 12.04 -1.02 19.56
CA ASP A 86 13.44 -1.08 19.11
C ASP A 86 13.68 -2.22 18.10
N PHE A 87 12.97 -3.35 18.25
CA PHE A 87 13.05 -4.47 17.31
C PHE A 87 12.40 -4.11 15.97
N VAL A 88 11.23 -3.49 16.00
CA VAL A 88 10.52 -3.03 14.79
C VAL A 88 11.38 -2.01 14.05
N ASN A 89 11.84 -0.97 14.74
CA ASN A 89 12.60 0.12 14.13
C ASN A 89 13.90 -0.35 13.48
N LYS A 90 14.66 -1.23 14.15
CA LYS A 90 15.88 -1.82 13.58
C LYS A 90 15.64 -2.48 12.22
N HIS A 91 14.59 -3.30 12.09
CA HIS A 91 14.34 -4.02 10.84
C HIS A 91 13.68 -3.16 9.78
N MET A 92 12.93 -2.13 10.18
CA MET A 92 12.36 -1.15 9.25
C MET A 92 13.45 -0.27 8.65
N GLU A 93 14.45 0.14 9.45
CA GLU A 93 15.61 0.92 8.99
C GLU A 93 16.38 0.20 7.88
N ASP A 94 16.69 -1.10 8.07
CA ASP A 94 17.35 -1.94 7.06
C ASP A 94 16.57 -2.00 5.74
N ALA A 95 15.23 -1.89 5.80
CA ALA A 95 14.34 -1.94 4.65
C ALA A 95 13.99 -0.58 4.05
N CYS A 96 14.37 0.54 4.69
CA CYS A 96 14.06 1.90 4.23
C CYS A 96 14.53 2.16 2.79
N LYS A 97 15.70 1.67 2.40
CA LYS A 97 16.19 1.84 1.01
C LYS A 97 15.27 1.15 0.00
N LYS A 98 14.87 -0.09 0.28
CA LYS A 98 13.92 -0.83 -0.57
C LYS A 98 12.54 -0.15 -0.57
N ALA A 99 12.16 0.48 0.54
CA ALA A 99 10.94 1.27 0.63
C ALA A 99 10.99 2.52 -0.26
N GLN A 100 12.10 3.24 -0.29
CA GLN A 100 12.29 4.37 -1.21
C GLN A 100 12.20 3.92 -2.67
N GLU A 101 12.89 2.84 -3.05
CA GLU A 101 12.82 2.27 -4.40
C GLU A 101 11.38 1.85 -4.77
N GLY A 102 10.68 1.21 -3.83
CA GLY A 102 9.28 0.83 -3.97
C GLY A 102 8.36 2.04 -4.14
N PHE A 103 8.54 3.08 -3.33
CA PHE A 103 7.80 4.34 -3.42
C PHE A 103 7.91 4.95 -4.82
N ILE A 104 9.14 5.14 -5.31
CA ILE A 104 9.42 5.69 -6.65
C ILE A 104 8.81 4.81 -7.75
N SER A 105 8.97 3.49 -7.66
CA SER A 105 8.44 2.55 -8.65
C SER A 105 6.91 2.59 -8.73
N ARG A 106 6.21 2.69 -7.60
CA ARG A 106 4.75 2.77 -7.58
C ARG A 106 4.25 4.05 -8.23
N ILE A 107 4.89 5.18 -7.99
CA ILE A 107 4.56 6.47 -8.62
C ILE A 107 4.69 6.37 -10.14
N LYS A 108 5.82 5.86 -10.63
CA LYS A 108 6.09 5.68 -12.07
C LYS A 108 5.03 4.80 -12.77
N ASN A 109 4.46 3.84 -12.04
CA ASN A 109 3.40 2.97 -12.53
C ASN A 109 1.97 3.52 -12.27
N GLY A 110 1.84 4.70 -11.68
CA GLY A 110 0.57 5.35 -11.37
C GLY A 110 -0.17 4.80 -10.16
N HIS A 111 0.49 3.98 -9.33
CA HIS A 111 -0.06 3.42 -8.10
C HIS A 111 0.17 4.37 -6.91
N VAL A 112 -0.45 5.56 -6.95
CA VAL A 112 -0.25 6.63 -5.95
C VAL A 112 -0.59 6.16 -4.53
N ASN A 113 -1.72 5.48 -4.35
CA ASN A 113 -2.14 5.00 -3.03
C ASN A 113 -1.12 4.01 -2.44
N ASP A 114 -0.59 3.09 -3.26
CA ASP A 114 0.44 2.14 -2.82
C ASP A 114 1.74 2.86 -2.44
N ALA A 115 2.13 3.90 -3.20
CA ALA A 115 3.28 4.72 -2.87
C ALA A 115 3.10 5.41 -1.51
N LEU A 116 1.96 6.08 -1.29
CA LEU A 116 1.67 6.74 -0.02
C LEU A 116 1.62 5.74 1.15
N LYS A 117 1.06 4.55 0.93
CA LYS A 117 1.07 3.47 1.92
C LYS A 117 2.48 3.02 2.30
N ILE A 118 3.41 2.94 1.33
CA ILE A 118 4.82 2.66 1.59
C ILE A 118 5.45 3.79 2.43
N LYS A 119 5.23 5.05 2.03
CA LYS A 119 5.72 6.22 2.76
C LYS A 119 5.29 6.19 4.23
N GLU A 120 4.02 5.93 4.49
CA GLU A 120 3.48 5.84 5.85
C GLU A 120 4.03 4.63 6.62
N THR A 121 4.05 3.44 5.99
CA THR A 121 4.45 2.19 6.66
C THR A 121 5.90 2.24 7.14
N PHE A 122 6.80 2.82 6.32
CA PHE A 122 8.22 2.95 6.60
C PHE A 122 8.63 4.31 7.16
N SER A 123 7.66 5.17 7.48
CA SER A 123 7.92 6.53 7.99
C SER A 123 8.95 7.28 7.14
N LEU A 124 8.84 7.18 5.80
CA LEU A 124 9.76 7.87 4.90
C LEU A 124 9.63 9.40 5.09
N PRO A 125 10.72 10.17 4.95
CA PRO A 125 10.72 11.61 5.17
C PRO A 125 9.63 12.33 4.34
N GLU A 126 9.01 13.36 4.90
CA GLU A 126 7.95 14.10 4.21
C GLU A 126 8.45 14.71 2.89
N GLU A 127 9.72 15.13 2.89
CA GLU A 127 10.41 15.72 1.75
C GLU A 127 10.58 14.76 0.58
N ILE A 128 10.39 13.45 0.76
CA ILE A 128 10.53 12.46 -0.32
C ILE A 128 9.56 12.75 -1.48
N ILE A 129 8.38 13.31 -1.21
CA ILE A 129 7.41 13.68 -2.26
C ILE A 129 7.97 14.78 -3.18
N ASN A 130 8.85 15.62 -2.65
CA ASN A 130 9.48 16.73 -3.35
C ASN A 130 10.91 16.41 -3.81
N SER A 131 11.38 15.16 -3.65
CA SER A 131 12.68 14.76 -4.16
C SER A 131 12.69 14.81 -5.68
N LEU A 132 13.87 15.01 -6.27
CA LEU A 132 14.03 15.02 -7.71
C LEU A 132 13.51 13.72 -8.32
N GLU A 133 13.87 12.57 -7.74
CA GLU A 133 13.47 11.25 -8.21
C GLU A 133 11.95 11.03 -8.13
N ALA A 134 11.29 11.51 -7.06
CA ALA A 134 9.85 11.39 -6.92
C ALA A 134 9.10 12.27 -7.92
N GLN A 135 9.60 13.49 -8.17
CA GLN A 135 9.04 14.40 -9.15
C GLN A 135 9.23 13.88 -10.59
N GLU A 136 10.40 13.34 -10.92
CA GLU A 136 10.65 12.68 -12.20
C GLU A 136 9.73 11.45 -12.38
N ALA A 137 9.62 10.60 -11.37
CA ALA A 137 8.72 9.44 -11.42
C ALA A 137 7.24 9.86 -11.55
N ALA A 138 6.82 10.94 -10.91
CA ALA A 138 5.47 11.48 -11.02
C ALA A 138 5.20 12.00 -12.44
N GLN A 139 6.14 12.72 -13.04
CA GLN A 139 6.02 13.18 -14.43
C GLN A 139 5.93 12.00 -15.41
N GLU A 140 6.79 10.99 -15.27
CA GLU A 140 6.76 9.78 -16.10
C GLU A 140 5.45 9.00 -15.91
N GLY A 141 5.03 8.81 -14.67
CA GLY A 141 3.78 8.13 -14.32
C GLY A 141 2.57 8.85 -14.91
N PHE A 142 2.53 10.18 -14.79
CA PHE A 142 1.48 11.03 -15.36
C PHE A 142 1.37 10.84 -16.88
N ILE A 143 2.48 11.00 -17.61
CA ILE A 143 2.53 10.82 -19.06
C ILE A 143 2.08 9.40 -19.44
N SER A 144 2.56 8.38 -18.72
CA SER A 144 2.21 6.98 -18.94
C SER A 144 0.70 6.74 -18.77
N ARG A 145 0.10 7.25 -17.69
CA ARG A 145 -1.35 7.12 -17.44
C ARG A 145 -2.19 7.80 -18.51
N ILE A 146 -1.85 9.03 -18.91
CA ILE A 146 -2.54 9.69 -20.03
C ILE A 146 -2.38 8.89 -21.32
N LYS A 147 -1.17 8.40 -21.61
CA LYS A 147 -0.91 7.59 -22.82
C LYS A 147 -1.79 6.35 -22.86
N ILE A 148 -2.11 5.72 -21.73
CA ILE A 148 -3.00 4.55 -21.72
C ILE A 148 -4.49 4.91 -21.52
N GLY A 149 -4.84 6.20 -21.40
CA GLY A 149 -6.22 6.69 -21.26
C GLY A 149 -6.74 6.66 -19.81
N HIS A 150 -5.88 6.44 -18.83
CA HIS A 150 -6.22 6.39 -17.41
C HIS A 150 -6.18 7.81 -16.81
N ILE A 151 -7.16 8.63 -17.16
CA ILE A 151 -7.21 10.06 -16.79
C ILE A 151 -7.32 10.25 -15.27
N ASP A 152 -8.15 9.45 -14.60
CA ASP A 152 -8.37 9.57 -13.15
C ASP A 152 -7.09 9.22 -12.36
N ASP A 153 -6.30 8.25 -12.83
CA ASP A 153 -5.00 7.92 -12.23
C ASP A 153 -3.98 9.03 -12.46
N ALA A 154 -3.96 9.64 -13.66
CA ALA A 154 -3.11 10.79 -13.95
C ALA A 154 -3.43 11.99 -13.04
N LEU A 155 -4.72 12.24 -12.78
CA LEU A 155 -5.16 13.29 -11.85
C LEU A 155 -4.67 13.04 -10.42
N LYS A 156 -4.79 11.79 -9.93
CA LYS A 156 -4.25 11.44 -8.59
C LYS A 156 -2.76 11.72 -8.48
N ILE A 157 -1.99 11.44 -9.55
CA ILE A 157 -0.54 11.74 -9.57
C ILE A 157 -0.32 13.26 -9.53
N LYS A 158 -1.05 14.02 -10.36
CA LYS A 158 -1.00 15.50 -10.36
C LYS A 158 -1.22 16.06 -8.96
N GLU A 159 -2.28 15.61 -8.29
CA GLU A 159 -2.67 16.12 -6.97
C GLU A 159 -1.68 15.70 -5.89
N ALA A 160 -1.29 14.42 -5.85
CA ALA A 160 -0.40 13.91 -4.80
C ALA A 160 1.02 14.48 -4.87
N PHE A 161 1.50 14.81 -6.07
CA PHE A 161 2.87 15.30 -6.30
C PHE A 161 2.95 16.77 -6.70
N ASN A 162 1.82 17.49 -6.67
CA ASN A 162 1.71 18.91 -7.02
C ASN A 162 2.39 19.27 -8.36
N LEU A 163 2.15 18.45 -9.40
CA LEU A 163 2.73 18.70 -10.72
C LEU A 163 2.25 20.04 -11.28
N SER A 164 3.16 20.79 -11.90
CA SER A 164 2.86 22.13 -12.41
C SER A 164 1.86 22.10 -13.58
N GLU A 165 0.96 23.09 -13.63
CA GLU A 165 -0.01 23.21 -14.71
C GLU A 165 0.66 23.35 -16.08
N GLU A 166 1.84 24.01 -16.13
CA GLU A 166 2.65 24.12 -17.35
C GLU A 166 3.09 22.74 -17.87
N PHE A 167 3.59 21.86 -16.98
CA PHE A 167 3.97 20.50 -17.36
C PHE A 167 2.76 19.71 -17.86
N ILE A 168 1.63 19.79 -17.14
CA ILE A 168 0.40 19.07 -17.46
C ILE A 168 -0.10 19.43 -18.86
N GLN A 169 -0.16 20.72 -19.16
CA GLN A 169 -0.60 21.21 -20.47
C GLN A 169 0.34 20.73 -21.58
N LYS A 170 1.66 20.82 -21.37
CA LYS A 170 2.66 20.33 -22.34
C LYS A 170 2.54 18.82 -22.57
N ALA A 171 2.41 18.05 -21.49
CA ALA A 171 2.31 16.59 -21.55
C ALA A 171 1.04 16.13 -22.28
N ALA A 172 -0.10 16.77 -22.01
CA ALA A 172 -1.37 16.46 -22.67
C ALA A 172 -1.38 16.88 -24.15
N GLN A 173 -0.76 18.02 -24.50
CA GLN A 173 -0.62 18.45 -25.90
C GLN A 173 0.33 17.55 -26.69
N ALA A 174 1.37 17.01 -26.06
CA ALA A 174 2.33 16.12 -26.72
C ALA A 174 1.76 14.71 -26.97
N GLN A 175 0.53 14.43 -26.54
CA GLN A 175 0.02 13.07 -26.48
C GLN A 175 -0.71 12.66 -27.77
N GLU A 176 -0.12 11.71 -28.50
CA GLU A 176 -0.65 11.25 -29.79
C GLU A 176 -2.06 10.65 -29.72
N ARG A 177 -2.48 10.02 -28.60
CA ARG A 177 -3.87 9.51 -28.48
C ARG A 177 -4.89 10.61 -28.32
N PHE A 178 -4.54 11.76 -27.76
CA PHE A 178 -5.44 12.90 -27.73
C PHE A 178 -5.70 13.38 -29.16
N THR A 179 -4.63 13.49 -29.94
CA THR A 179 -4.71 13.76 -31.39
C THR A 179 -5.46 12.66 -32.14
N SER A 180 -5.24 11.38 -31.81
CA SER A 180 -5.95 10.27 -32.45
C SER A 180 -7.42 10.21 -32.05
N TYR A 181 -7.79 10.51 -30.80
CA TYR A 181 -9.18 10.59 -30.37
C TYR A 181 -9.94 11.65 -31.16
N ILE A 182 -9.32 12.80 -31.42
CA ILE A 182 -9.91 13.83 -32.27
C ILE A 182 -10.05 13.32 -33.73
N ARG A 183 -9.00 12.71 -34.29
CA ARG A 183 -9.00 12.20 -35.68
C ARG A 183 -9.96 11.03 -35.91
N ASP A 184 -10.05 10.11 -34.96
CA ASP A 184 -10.85 8.89 -35.04
C ASP A 184 -12.32 9.11 -34.59
N GLY A 185 -12.68 10.34 -34.23
CA GLY A 185 -14.05 10.72 -33.87
C GLY A 185 -14.47 10.38 -32.42
N TYR A 186 -13.53 10.04 -31.53
CA TYR A 186 -13.75 9.89 -30.09
C TYR A 186 -13.82 11.26 -29.38
N ILE A 187 -14.76 12.10 -29.81
CA ILE A 187 -14.88 13.50 -29.39
C ILE A 187 -15.13 13.64 -27.88
N ASN A 188 -15.91 12.74 -27.28
CA ASN A 188 -16.19 12.79 -25.84
C ASN A 188 -14.94 12.55 -24.98
N ASP A 189 -14.08 11.61 -25.38
CA ASP A 189 -12.82 11.34 -24.67
C ASP A 189 -11.83 12.50 -24.84
N ALA A 190 -11.75 13.06 -26.04
CA ALA A 190 -10.97 14.28 -26.31
C ALA A 190 -11.48 15.48 -25.49
N LEU A 191 -12.80 15.69 -25.40
CA LEU A 191 -13.38 16.75 -24.57
C LEU A 191 -13.08 16.53 -23.09
N LYS A 192 -13.20 15.29 -22.59
CA LYS A 192 -12.85 14.97 -21.20
C LYS A 192 -11.40 15.33 -20.90
N ILE A 193 -10.45 14.97 -21.76
CA ILE A 193 -9.02 15.30 -21.58
C ILE A 193 -8.80 16.81 -21.63
N LYS A 194 -9.43 17.50 -22.59
CA LYS A 194 -9.35 18.96 -22.74
C LYS A 194 -9.82 19.67 -21.47
N GLU A 195 -10.99 19.31 -20.96
CA GLU A 195 -11.56 19.91 -19.75
C GLU A 195 -10.72 19.55 -18.53
N THR A 196 -10.29 18.30 -18.41
CA THR A 196 -9.51 17.81 -17.27
C THR A 196 -8.15 18.51 -17.14
N PHE A 197 -7.49 18.80 -18.26
CA PHE A 197 -6.16 19.41 -18.27
C PHE A 197 -6.16 20.87 -18.76
N ASN A 198 -7.33 21.51 -18.79
CA ASN A 198 -7.52 22.90 -19.20
C ASN A 198 -6.79 23.24 -20.52
N LEU A 199 -6.89 22.37 -21.52
CA LEU A 199 -6.15 22.57 -22.77
C LEU A 199 -6.71 23.76 -23.55
N PRO A 200 -5.86 24.64 -24.12
CA PRO A 200 -6.31 25.79 -24.89
C PRO A 200 -7.13 25.38 -26.11
N GLU A 201 -8.22 26.12 -26.39
CA GLU A 201 -9.08 25.90 -27.57
C GLU A 201 -8.28 25.91 -28.88
N ALA A 202 -7.27 26.78 -28.95
CA ALA A 202 -6.40 26.93 -30.12
C ALA A 202 -5.68 25.62 -30.50
N PHE A 203 -5.42 24.73 -29.55
CA PHE A 203 -4.79 23.44 -29.82
C PHE A 203 -5.75 22.47 -30.52
N ILE A 204 -7.02 22.44 -30.10
CA ILE A 204 -8.06 21.59 -30.70
C ILE A 204 -8.32 22.00 -32.15
N GLN A 205 -8.42 23.30 -32.40
CA GLN A 205 -8.66 23.85 -33.73
C GLN A 205 -7.55 23.46 -34.70
N LYS A 206 -6.29 23.43 -34.24
CA LYS A 206 -5.15 23.04 -35.05
C LYS A 206 -5.22 21.57 -35.48
N ILE A 207 -5.63 20.67 -34.59
CA ILE A 207 -5.75 19.23 -34.89
C ILE A 207 -6.90 18.96 -35.88
N ALA A 208 -8.02 19.68 -35.75
CA ALA A 208 -9.18 19.50 -36.63
C ALA A 208 -8.97 20.05 -38.06
N GLN A 209 -7.89 20.81 -38.29
CA GLN A 209 -7.55 21.41 -39.60
C GLN A 209 -6.48 20.61 -40.37
N GLU A 210 -5.86 19.60 -39.75
CA GLU A 210 -4.89 18.67 -40.36
C GLU A 210 -5.57 17.40 -40.88
#